data_AF-A0A318SFI9-F1
#
_entry.id   AF-A0A318SFI9-F1
#
_cell.length_a   1.000
_cell.length_b   1.000
_cell.length_c   1.000
_cell.angle_alpha   90.00
_cell.angle_beta   90.00
_cell.angle_gamma   90.00
#
_symmetry.space_group_name_H-M   'P 1'
#
loop_
_entity.id
_entity.type
_entity.pdbx_description
1 polymer ?
#
loop_
_entity_poly.entity_id
_entity_poly.type
_entity_poly.pdbx_seq_one_letter_code
_entity_poly.pdbx_strand_id
1 'polypeptide(L)'
;MGKLVWKLGNVLKANGLTARQVEVEAIKRGHRLGENTIYRVNRGDGPKRFDRATLEALIDALRTLTGKPLGMNDLLEYREE
;
A
#
# COMPACT_ATOMS: atom_id res chain seq x y z
N MET A 1 -17.63 -16.09 -2.91
CA MET A 1 -16.55 -15.71 -3.85
C MET A 1 -15.69 -14.72 -3.09
N GLY A 2 -14.48 -15.08 -2.63
CA GLY A 2 -13.79 -14.25 -1.63
C GLY A 2 -13.33 -12.88 -2.17
N LYS A 3 -13.29 -11.88 -1.29
CA LYS A 3 -12.99 -10.49 -1.58
C LYS A 3 -11.58 -10.12 -1.12
N LEU A 4 -10.80 -9.53 -2.02
CA LEU A 4 -9.51 -8.92 -1.68
C LEU A 4 -9.77 -7.56 -1.01
N VAL A 5 -9.23 -7.38 0.20
CA VAL A 5 -9.35 -6.16 1.00
C VAL A 5 -7.97 -5.55 1.22
N TRP A 6 -7.86 -4.24 1.00
CA TRP A 6 -6.63 -3.50 1.27
C TRP A 6 -6.55 -3.07 2.73
N LYS A 7 -5.41 -3.35 3.36
CA LYS A 7 -5.09 -3.03 4.77
C LYS A 7 -4.17 -1.82 4.92
N LEU A 8 -3.82 -1.13 3.83
CA LEU A 8 -2.84 -0.04 3.86
C LEU A 8 -3.17 0.99 4.94
N GLY A 9 -4.42 1.44 5.05
CA GLY A 9 -4.79 2.45 6.05
C GLY A 9 -4.51 2.02 7.50
N ASN A 10 -4.66 0.72 7.82
CA ASN A 10 -4.31 0.20 9.13
C ASN A 10 -2.80 0.20 9.34
N VAL A 11 -2.02 -0.19 8.32
CA VAL A 11 -0.56 -0.16 8.36
C VAL A 11 -0.05 1.27 8.54
N LEU A 12 -0.62 2.24 7.82
CA LEU A 12 -0.23 3.65 7.96
C LEU A 12 -0.53 4.16 9.36
N LYS A 13 -1.75 3.94 9.86
CA LYS A 13 -2.17 4.36 11.20
C LYS A 13 -1.29 3.74 12.29
N ALA A 14 -0.97 2.46 12.19
CA ALA A 14 -0.14 1.76 13.17
C ALA A 14 1.32 2.24 13.20
N ASN A 15 1.79 2.92 12.15
CA ASN A 15 3.16 3.46 12.07
C ASN A 15 3.20 4.99 12.10
N GLY A 16 2.08 5.67 12.38
CA GLY A 16 2.02 7.14 12.40
C GLY A 16 2.30 7.79 11.04
N LEU A 17 2.02 7.08 9.95
CA LEU A 17 2.27 7.53 8.58
C LEU A 17 1.01 8.05 7.91
N THR A 18 1.21 8.93 6.94
CA THR A 18 0.18 9.41 6.02
C THR A 18 0.38 8.81 4.63
N ALA A 19 -0.71 8.69 3.87
CA ALA A 19 -0.65 8.24 2.48
C ALA A 19 0.31 9.10 1.64
N ARG A 20 0.36 10.41 1.94
CA ARG A 20 1.24 11.38 1.28
C ARG A 20 2.72 11.08 1.53
N GLN A 21 3.12 10.70 2.76
CA GLN A 21 4.52 10.35 3.04
C GLN A 21 4.97 9.14 2.22
N VAL A 22 4.11 8.14 2.08
CA VAL A 22 4.40 6.94 1.28
C VAL A 22 4.50 7.26 -0.20
N GLU A 23 3.61 8.12 -0.71
CA GLU A 23 3.67 8.60 -2.09
C GLU A 23 4.99 9.33 -2.39
N VAL A 24 5.37 10.27 -1.53
CA VAL A 24 6.63 11.01 -1.66
C VAL A 24 7.83 10.05 -1.67
N GLU A 25 7.83 9.06 -0.79
CA GLU A 25 8.91 8.08 -0.73
C GLU A 25 8.97 7.19 -1.97
N ALA A 26 7.81 6.74 -2.48
CA ALA A 26 7.75 5.99 -3.73
C ALA A 26 8.28 6.80 -4.92
N ILE A 27 7.94 8.09 -5.01
CA ILE A 27 8.43 9.01 -6.05
C ILE A 27 9.95 9.19 -5.96
N LYS A 28 10.51 9.37 -4.77
CA LYS A 28 11.97 9.47 -4.57
C LYS A 28 12.71 8.23 -5.07
N ARG A 29 12.07 7.07 -5.04
CA ARG A 29 12.60 5.80 -5.53
C ARG A 29 12.35 5.56 -7.02
N GLY A 30 11.83 6.56 -7.73
CA GLY A 30 11.60 6.49 -9.18
C GLY A 30 10.26 5.87 -9.56
N HIS A 31 9.36 5.64 -8.60
CA HIS A 31 8.04 5.08 -8.87
C HIS A 31 6.95 6.14 -8.85
N ARG A 32 6.17 6.21 -9.93
CA ARG A 32 4.93 6.99 -9.96
C ARG A 32 3.77 6.10 -9.54
N LEU A 33 3.46 6.09 -8.24
CA LEU A 33 2.14 5.69 -7.79
C LEU A 33 1.17 6.77 -8.29
N GLY A 34 0.17 6.40 -9.09
CA GLY A 34 -0.85 7.38 -9.49
C GLY A 34 -1.49 7.97 -8.24
N GLU A 35 -1.60 9.30 -8.13
CA GLU A 35 -2.11 10.01 -6.93
C GLU A 35 -3.39 9.38 -6.41
N ASN A 36 -4.38 9.14 -7.29
CA ASN A 36 -5.66 8.54 -6.90
C ASN A 36 -5.53 7.11 -6.37
N THR A 37 -4.49 6.38 -6.74
CA THR A 37 -4.31 4.98 -6.36
C THR A 37 -3.98 4.83 -4.88
N ILE A 38 -3.04 5.62 -4.35
CA ILE A 38 -2.61 5.45 -2.95
C ILE A 38 -3.74 5.83 -1.98
N TYR A 39 -4.51 6.88 -2.28
CA TYR A 39 -5.64 7.28 -1.45
C TYR A 39 -6.79 6.27 -1.52
N ARG A 40 -7.06 5.66 -2.68
CA ARG A 40 -8.06 4.57 -2.80
C ARG A 40 -7.64 3.34 -1.99
N VAL A 41 -6.38 2.94 -2.13
CA VAL A 41 -5.81 1.80 -1.39
C VAL A 41 -5.84 2.06 0.11
N ASN A 42 -5.51 3.29 0.54
CA ASN A 42 -5.58 3.71 1.94
C ASN A 42 -7.00 3.58 2.52
N ARG A 43 -8.03 3.83 1.70
CA ARG A 43 -9.45 3.68 2.09
C ARG A 43 -9.98 2.24 2.02
N GLY A 44 -9.17 1.27 1.61
CA GLY A 44 -9.61 -0.12 1.42
C GLY A 44 -10.24 -0.42 0.06
N ASP A 45 -10.40 0.59 -0.80
CA ASP A 45 -11.05 0.53 -2.12
C ASP A 45 -10.02 0.55 -3.28
N GLY A 46 -8.88 -0.11 -3.05
CA GLY A 46 -7.83 -0.25 -4.05
C GLY A 46 -8.27 -1.15 -5.22
N PRO A 47 -7.59 -1.08 -6.37
CA PRO A 47 -7.96 -1.89 -7.52
C PRO A 47 -7.81 -3.40 -7.23
N LYS A 48 -8.69 -4.21 -7.83
CA LYS A 48 -8.66 -5.68 -7.72
C LYS A 48 -7.41 -6.31 -8.35
N ARG A 49 -6.84 -5.63 -9.34
CA ARG A 49 -5.58 -5.98 -9.99
C ARG A 49 -4.64 -4.81 -9.82
N PHE A 50 -3.59 -5.03 -9.05
CA PHE A 50 -2.51 -4.08 -8.87
C PHE A 50 -1.34 -4.55 -9.72
N ASP A 51 -0.78 -3.65 -10.53
CA ASP A 51 0.44 -3.99 -11.25
C ASP A 51 1.56 -4.34 -10.25
N ARG A 52 2.35 -5.37 -10.59
CA ARG A 52 3.36 -5.94 -9.68
C ARG A 52 4.42 -4.91 -9.32
N ALA A 53 4.91 -4.13 -10.30
CA ALA A 53 5.93 -3.12 -10.04
C ALA A 53 5.39 -2.01 -9.13
N THR A 54 4.11 -1.67 -9.27
CA THR A 54 3.45 -0.70 -8.39
C THR A 54 3.30 -1.23 -6.96
N LEU A 55 3.02 -2.53 -6.77
CA LEU A 55 2.95 -3.16 -5.45
C LEU A 55 4.33 -3.24 -4.79
N GLU A 56 5.36 -3.64 -5.54
CA GLU A 56 6.74 -3.68 -5.07
C GLU A 56 7.23 -2.30 -4.62
N ALA A 57 6.95 -1.25 -5.41
CA ALA A 57 7.24 0.13 -5.05
C ALA A 57 6.59 0.57 -3.73
N LEU A 58 5.31 0.21 -3.54
CA LEU A 58 4.57 0.52 -2.31
C LEU A 58 5.18 -0.20 -1.10
N ILE A 59 5.45 -1.50 -1.23
CA ILE A 59 6.06 -2.31 -0.16
C ILE A 59 7.43 -1.75 0.21
N ASP A 60 8.26 -1.41 -0.79
CA ASP A 60 9.59 -0.89 -0.56
C ASP A 60 9.54 0.49 0.11
N ALA A 61 8.69 1.41 -0.34
CA ALA A 61 8.48 2.69 0.32
C ALA A 61 8.07 2.52 1.80
N LEU A 62 7.16 1.59 2.07
CA LEU A 62 6.72 1.29 3.45
C LEU A 62 7.85 0.69 4.29
N ARG A 63 8.67 -0.22 3.74
CA ARG A 63 9.84 -0.77 4.43
C ARG A 63 10.82 0.33 4.83
N THR A 64 11.07 1.28 3.95
CA THR A 64 11.94 2.43 4.25
C THR A 64 11.38 3.29 5.37
N LEU A 65 10.10 3.64 5.28
CA LEU A 65 9.48 4.54 6.26
C LEU A 65 9.27 3.90 7.63
N THR A 66 9.05 2.58 7.68
CA THR A 66 8.73 1.87 8.92
C THR A 66 9.91 1.13 9.53
N GLY A 67 10.96 0.85 8.76
CA GLY A 67 12.05 -0.06 9.14
C GLY A 67 11.62 -1.53 9.32
N LYS A 68 10.38 -1.88 8.93
CA LYS A 68 9.80 -3.22 9.12
C LYS A 68 9.85 -4.05 7.83
N PRO A 69 10.00 -5.38 7.90
CA PRO A 69 10.06 -6.26 6.73
C PRO A 69 8.66 -6.54 6.16
N LEU A 70 7.92 -5.48 5.80
CA LEU A 70 6.56 -5.59 5.27
C LEU A 70 6.53 -6.37 3.95
N GLY A 71 5.45 -7.10 3.70
CA GLY A 71 5.18 -7.83 2.48
C GLY A 71 3.73 -7.72 2.02
N MET A 72 3.37 -8.50 1.01
CA MET A 72 2.04 -8.46 0.40
C MET A 72 0.92 -8.75 1.41
N ASN A 73 1.11 -9.73 2.29
CA ASN A 73 0.10 -10.17 3.27
C ASN A 73 -0.15 -9.13 4.39
N ASP A 74 0.77 -8.17 4.57
CA ASP A 74 0.55 -7.05 5.48
C ASP A 74 -0.37 -6.00 4.86
N LEU A 75 -0.43 -5.94 3.53
CA LEU A 75 -1.20 -4.95 2.77
C LEU A 75 -2.50 -5.49 2.21
N LEU A 76 -2.61 -6.80 2.03
CA LEU A 76 -3.73 -7.48 1.40
C LEU A 76 -4.28 -8.56 2.31
N GLU A 77 -5.61 -8.67 2.33
CA GLU A 77 -6.32 -9.73 3.01
C GLU A 77 -7.35 -10.34 2.08
N TYR A 78 -7.36 -11.67 1.99
CA TYR A 78 -8.44 -12.39 1.38
C TYR A 78 -9.50 -12.66 2.44
N ARG A 79 -10.73 -12.20 2.23
CA ARG A 79 -11.88 -12.53 3.07
C ARG A 79 -12.78 -13.47 2.32
N GLU A 80 -13.02 -14.65 2.89
CA GLU A 80 -14.11 -15.52 2.47
C GLU A 80 -15.43 -14.90 2.97
N GLU A 81 -16.41 -14.77 2.08
CA GLU A 81 -17.79 -14.38 2.44
C GLU A 81 -18.55 -15.61 2.94
#